data_AF-A0AAW7A7U8-F1
#
_entry.id   AF-A0AAW7A7U8-F1
#
_cell.length_a   1.000
_cell.length_b   1.000
_cell.length_c   1.000
_cell.angle_alpha   90.00
_cell.angle_beta   90.00
_cell.angle_gamma   90.00
#
_symmetry.space_group_name_H-M   'P 1'
#
loop_
_entity.id
_entity.type
_entity.pdbx_description
1 polymer ?
#
loop_
_entity_poly.entity_id
_entity_poly.type
_entity_poly.pdbx_seq_one_letter_code
_entity_poly.pdbx_strand_id
1 'polypeptide(L)'
;MGLYIRKSISVGPFRFNLSKSGFGVSAGVKGLRVGTGPRGNYVRIGANGIYYRSTIPIGSQERIVDDTIQPNYQESFEAPTHEPLKEIESAHVSQIVDSSSAELLKELNEKQKKSSSWPFIFILFFAVVFGIHNAELPKWVVALTAVLGGVSTWVCYTRDTLAKTTVLFYDFDSEMELAYDKLFSAAEQMAKANKCWHISASGKVLDKKYHAGASNLIDRKLTSIKISEPPRLKTNVKTVSIAVGRQTLHFFPDRVLVYDTTGVGAVSYQDLVVVVGDKKFIEEESVPADALIVDKTWKYVNKSGGPDRRFKDNHELPICLYQEMSFTSQSGLNELIQLSTRGPAEKFEASVNCLAAVLPREIESDKIAA
;
A
#
# COMPACT_ATOMS: atom_id res chain seq x y z
N MET A 1 -12.71 -12.31 -11.92
CA MET A 1 -12.15 -13.68 -11.89
C MET A 1 -11.95 -14.06 -10.44
N GLY A 2 -12.35 -15.27 -10.01
CA GLY A 2 -12.28 -15.66 -8.61
C GLY A 2 -10.85 -15.66 -8.03
N LEU A 3 -10.79 -15.59 -6.70
CA LEU A 3 -9.57 -15.69 -5.91
C LEU A 3 -8.80 -16.96 -6.29
N TYR A 4 -7.51 -16.83 -6.56
CA TYR A 4 -6.63 -17.97 -6.83
C TYR A 4 -5.55 -18.05 -5.76
N ILE A 5 -5.64 -19.07 -4.91
CA ILE A 5 -4.66 -19.33 -3.86
C ILE A 5 -3.55 -20.22 -4.40
N ARG A 6 -2.30 -19.76 -4.27
CA ARG A 6 -1.13 -20.53 -4.70
C ARG A 6 -0.79 -21.58 -3.64
N LYS A 7 -0.67 -22.86 -4.04
CA LYS A 7 -0.19 -23.93 -3.14
C LYS A 7 1.29 -23.83 -2.79
N SER A 8 2.06 -23.06 -3.55
CA SER A 8 3.51 -22.92 -3.36
C SER A 8 4.00 -21.52 -3.68
N ILE A 9 4.98 -21.03 -2.92
CA ILE A 9 5.69 -19.77 -3.15
C ILE A 9 7.19 -20.06 -3.28
N SER A 10 7.88 -19.36 -4.17
CA SER A 10 9.34 -19.41 -4.28
C SER A 10 9.98 -18.09 -3.86
N VAL A 11 11.04 -18.16 -3.06
CA VAL A 11 11.93 -17.03 -2.74
C VAL A 11 13.37 -17.49 -2.96
N GLY A 12 14.03 -16.93 -3.98
CA GLY A 12 15.37 -17.36 -4.37
C GLY A 12 15.42 -18.87 -4.70
N PRO A 13 16.39 -19.63 -4.18
CA PRO A 13 16.50 -21.08 -4.41
C PRO A 13 15.53 -21.92 -3.56
N PHE A 14 14.74 -21.29 -2.69
CA PHE A 14 13.82 -21.96 -1.79
C PHE A 14 12.40 -21.94 -2.32
N ARG A 15 11.74 -23.11 -2.26
CA ARG A 15 10.31 -23.29 -2.50
C ARG A 15 9.63 -23.71 -1.21
N PHE A 16 8.55 -23.02 -0.93
CA PHE A 16 7.70 -23.18 0.22
C PHE A 16 6.36 -23.76 -0.25
N ASN A 17 5.94 -24.90 0.31
CA ASN A 17 4.71 -25.58 -0.06
C ASN A 17 3.74 -25.64 1.12
N LEU A 18 2.46 -25.45 0.84
CA LEU A 18 1.37 -25.63 1.78
C LEU A 18 0.80 -27.05 1.66
N SER A 19 0.69 -27.78 2.77
CA SER A 19 0.07 -29.12 2.83
C SER A 19 -0.98 -29.19 3.95
N LYS A 20 -1.91 -30.15 3.85
CA LYS A 20 -2.96 -30.37 4.87
C LYS A 20 -2.41 -30.71 6.27
N SER A 21 -1.17 -31.17 6.37
CA SER A 21 -0.50 -31.57 7.62
C SER A 21 0.58 -30.59 8.08
N GLY A 22 0.77 -29.46 7.39
CA GLY A 22 1.78 -28.44 7.74
C GLY A 22 2.59 -27.92 6.56
N PHE A 23 3.68 -27.22 6.88
CA PHE A 23 4.52 -26.50 5.94
C PHE A 23 5.79 -27.26 5.55
N GLY A 24 6.15 -27.27 4.26
CA GLY A 24 7.38 -27.89 3.76
C GLY A 24 8.30 -26.88 3.09
N VAL A 25 9.57 -26.85 3.52
CA VAL A 25 10.65 -26.09 2.85
C VAL A 25 11.46 -27.05 1.98
N SER A 26 11.62 -26.69 0.71
CA SER A 26 12.51 -27.39 -0.22
C SER A 26 13.49 -26.41 -0.85
N ALA A 27 14.76 -26.79 -0.94
CA ALA A 27 15.78 -26.02 -1.65
C ALA A 27 16.15 -26.74 -2.94
N GLY A 28 16.22 -26.04 -4.07
CA GLY A 28 16.65 -26.67 -5.31
C GLY A 28 16.63 -25.77 -6.54
N VAL A 29 17.63 -25.99 -7.41
CA VAL A 29 17.66 -25.46 -8.78
C VAL A 29 16.95 -26.45 -9.71
N LYS A 30 16.44 -26.00 -10.86
CA LYS A 30 15.71 -26.85 -11.82
C LYS A 30 16.54 -28.10 -12.19
N GLY A 31 16.20 -29.27 -11.64
CA GLY A 31 16.89 -30.55 -11.92
C GLY A 31 17.48 -31.31 -10.72
N LEU A 32 17.63 -30.69 -9.54
CA LEU A 32 18.16 -31.35 -8.34
C LEU A 32 17.37 -30.92 -7.09
N ARG A 33 16.88 -31.88 -6.30
CA ARG A 33 16.09 -31.64 -5.08
C ARG A 33 16.68 -32.44 -3.92
N VAL A 34 16.94 -31.77 -2.80
CA VAL A 34 17.32 -32.41 -1.52
C VAL A 34 16.57 -31.67 -0.40
N GLY A 35 15.99 -32.40 0.56
CA GLY A 35 15.18 -31.81 1.62
C GLY A 35 15.45 -32.43 3.00
N THR A 36 15.84 -31.58 3.95
CA THR A 36 15.79 -31.74 5.41
C THR A 36 16.02 -30.35 6.01
N GLY A 37 15.22 -29.93 6.99
CA GLY A 37 15.18 -28.53 7.45
C GLY A 37 15.62 -28.31 8.90
N PRO A 38 16.64 -27.46 9.16
CA PRO A 38 16.84 -26.77 10.43
C PRO A 38 16.10 -25.41 10.42
N ARG A 39 15.60 -25.04 11.60
CA ARG A 39 14.69 -23.93 11.94
C ARG A 39 15.03 -22.56 11.29
N GLY A 40 14.09 -22.02 10.51
CA GLY A 40 13.98 -20.59 10.19
C GLY A 40 12.78 -19.96 10.89
N ASN A 41 12.80 -18.64 11.10
CA ASN A 41 11.75 -17.92 11.84
C ASN A 41 10.47 -17.82 11.00
N TYR A 42 9.33 -18.17 11.59
CA TYR A 42 8.01 -18.13 10.95
C TYR A 42 6.98 -17.50 11.89
N VAL A 43 6.00 -16.80 11.31
CA VAL A 43 4.80 -16.32 12.00
C VAL A 43 3.63 -17.16 11.49
N ARG A 44 2.88 -17.78 12.41
CA ARG A 44 1.66 -18.55 12.10
C ARG A 44 0.46 -17.70 12.51
N ILE A 45 -0.36 -17.29 11.55
CA ILE A 45 -1.63 -16.58 11.80
C ILE A 45 -2.74 -17.49 11.26
N GLY A 46 -3.58 -18.00 12.17
CA GLY A 46 -4.69 -18.91 11.90
C GLY A 46 -5.41 -19.25 13.20
N ALA A 47 -6.75 -19.24 13.17
CA ALA A 47 -7.64 -19.17 14.32
C ALA A 47 -7.38 -20.22 15.42
N ASN A 48 -7.42 -19.74 16.69
CA ASN A 48 -7.27 -20.45 17.98
C ASN A 48 -5.88 -20.53 18.64
N GLY A 49 -5.24 -19.37 18.88
CA GLY A 49 -4.29 -19.23 19.99
C GLY A 49 -2.86 -18.90 19.57
N ILE A 50 -2.44 -17.69 19.91
CA ILE A 50 -1.07 -17.18 19.77
C ILE A 50 -0.29 -17.66 21.00
N TYR A 51 0.79 -18.44 20.82
CA TYR A 51 1.75 -18.72 21.88
C TYR A 51 3.07 -18.04 21.56
N TYR A 52 3.40 -17.05 22.39
CA TYR A 52 4.68 -16.38 22.45
C TYR A 52 5.60 -17.08 23.45
N ARG A 53 6.87 -17.23 23.08
CA ARG A 53 7.97 -17.40 24.05
C ARG A 53 9.14 -16.54 23.58
N SER A 54 9.38 -15.44 24.27
CA SER A 54 10.63 -14.69 24.12
C SER A 54 11.68 -15.09 25.12
N THR A 55 12.91 -14.80 24.72
CA THR A 55 13.98 -14.42 25.63
C THR A 55 14.10 -12.90 25.66
N ILE A 56 14.28 -12.40 26.88
CA ILE A 56 14.27 -11.01 27.33
C ILE A 56 15.29 -10.13 26.58
N PRO A 57 14.94 -8.90 26.18
CA PRO A 57 15.90 -7.90 25.72
C PRO A 57 16.48 -7.07 26.88
N ILE A 58 17.78 -6.80 26.82
CA ILE A 58 18.48 -5.77 27.59
C ILE A 58 18.36 -4.45 26.81
N GLY A 59 17.99 -3.39 27.53
CA GLY A 59 17.53 -2.13 26.96
C GLY A 59 18.59 -1.24 26.33
N SER A 60 18.09 -0.20 25.66
CA SER A 60 18.81 1.04 25.41
C SER A 60 17.79 2.16 25.21
N GLN A 61 18.04 3.26 25.92
CA GLN A 61 17.17 4.40 26.17
C GLN A 61 16.81 5.21 24.91
N GLU A 62 15.58 5.73 24.91
CA GLU A 62 15.11 6.78 24.02
C GLU A 62 15.79 8.13 24.36
N ARG A 63 16.12 8.90 23.33
CA ARG A 63 16.30 10.35 23.43
C ARG A 63 15.13 11.02 22.72
N ILE A 64 14.32 11.71 23.51
CA ILE A 64 13.35 12.71 23.05
C ILE A 64 14.13 13.96 22.65
N VAL A 65 13.82 14.52 21.48
CA VAL A 65 14.22 15.86 21.07
C VAL A 65 12.96 16.57 20.57
N ASP A 66 12.39 17.43 21.42
CA ASP A 66 11.71 18.67 21.00
C ASP A 66 12.83 19.67 20.61
N ASP A 67 12.71 20.66 19.72
CA ASP A 67 11.55 21.50 19.41
C ASP A 67 11.80 22.32 18.11
N THR A 68 10.71 22.89 17.56
CA THR A 68 10.56 24.12 16.74
C THR A 68 11.61 24.55 15.70
N ILE A 69 11.21 24.64 14.41
CA ILE A 69 11.37 25.84 13.55
C ILE A 69 10.22 25.90 12.53
N GLN A 70 9.37 26.95 12.60
CA GLN A 70 8.48 27.37 11.52
C GLN A 70 9.21 28.39 10.61
N PRO A 71 9.12 28.31 9.28
CA PRO A 71 9.34 29.46 8.43
C PRO A 71 8.03 30.24 8.24
N ASN A 72 8.08 31.52 8.61
CA ASN A 72 7.08 32.53 8.28
C ASN A 72 7.17 32.86 6.78
N TYR A 73 6.12 32.55 6.01
CA TYR A 73 5.91 33.12 4.68
C TYR A 73 4.73 34.08 4.75
N GLN A 74 5.02 35.38 4.67
CA GLN A 74 4.03 36.40 4.32
C GLN A 74 3.89 36.43 2.80
N GLU A 75 2.75 35.99 2.28
CA GLU A 75 2.32 36.32 0.92
C GLU A 75 1.20 37.36 0.95
N SER A 76 1.26 38.21 -0.06
CA SER A 76 0.49 39.43 -0.32
C SER A 76 -1.02 39.22 -0.43
N PHE A 77 -1.78 40.17 0.12
CA PHE A 77 -3.24 40.22 0.08
C PHE A 77 -3.76 40.61 -1.32
N GLU A 78 -4.24 39.61 -2.07
CA GLU A 78 -5.53 39.72 -2.77
C GLU A 78 -6.56 38.98 -1.90
N ALA A 79 -7.79 39.49 -1.80
CA ALA A 79 -8.82 38.84 -0.97
C ALA A 79 -9.03 37.40 -1.46
N PRO A 80 -8.79 36.38 -0.62
CA PRO A 80 -8.83 35.00 -1.09
C PRO A 80 -10.26 34.59 -1.43
N THR A 81 -10.47 34.15 -2.68
CA THR A 81 -11.75 33.65 -3.22
C THR A 81 -12.14 32.30 -2.61
N HIS A 82 -11.22 31.62 -1.93
CA HIS A 82 -11.41 30.36 -1.22
C HIS A 82 -10.52 30.31 0.04
N GLU A 83 -10.89 29.48 1.01
CA GLU A 83 -10.01 29.17 2.15
C GLU A 83 -8.74 28.44 1.67
N PRO A 84 -7.60 28.53 2.40
CA PRO A 84 -6.42 27.72 2.12
C PRO A 84 -6.81 26.23 2.11
N LEU A 85 -6.33 25.48 1.11
CA LEU A 85 -6.58 24.06 1.03
C LEU A 85 -5.99 23.36 2.26
N LYS A 86 -6.82 22.64 3.01
CA LYS A 86 -6.39 21.83 4.13
C LYS A 86 -6.06 20.43 3.62
N GLU A 87 -4.83 19.99 3.90
CA GLU A 87 -4.38 18.67 3.53
C GLU A 87 -5.12 17.59 4.33
N ILE A 88 -5.57 16.55 3.61
CA ILE A 88 -6.14 15.34 4.20
C ILE A 88 -4.99 14.36 4.30
N GLU A 89 -4.24 14.43 5.41
CA GLU A 89 -3.12 13.53 5.66
C GLU A 89 -3.50 12.43 6.67
N SER A 90 -3.05 11.21 6.37
CA SER A 90 -2.92 10.15 7.36
C SER A 90 -1.77 10.43 8.33
N ALA A 91 -1.90 9.92 9.55
CA ALA A 91 -0.85 9.91 10.56
C ALA A 91 0.43 9.21 10.05
N HIS A 92 1.55 9.47 10.70
CA HIS A 92 2.82 8.83 10.34
C HIS A 92 2.71 7.31 10.51
N VAL A 93 3.27 6.53 9.58
CA VAL A 93 3.11 5.06 9.54
C VAL A 93 3.53 4.35 10.83
N SER A 94 4.46 4.91 11.59
CA SER A 94 4.85 4.36 12.90
C SER A 94 3.75 4.42 13.96
N GLN A 95 2.72 5.24 13.76
CA GLN A 95 1.56 5.38 14.64
C GLN A 95 0.39 4.50 14.19
N ILE A 96 0.42 4.03 12.94
CA ILE A 96 -0.58 3.13 12.36
C ILE A 96 -0.19 1.68 12.69
N VAL A 97 -0.39 1.31 13.96
CA VAL A 97 -0.03 -0.02 14.48
C VAL A 97 -1.20 -0.63 15.22
N ASP A 98 -1.68 -1.75 14.68
CA ASP A 98 -2.53 -2.68 15.40
C ASP A 98 -1.70 -3.60 16.32
N SER A 99 -2.22 -3.88 17.51
CA SER A 99 -1.56 -4.65 18.58
C SER A 99 -1.16 -6.06 18.12
N SER A 100 -1.96 -6.72 17.29
CA SER A 100 -1.67 -8.06 16.73
C SER A 100 -0.65 -8.03 15.57
N SER A 101 -0.32 -6.83 15.07
CA SER A 101 0.53 -6.60 13.91
C SER A 101 1.96 -6.19 14.24
N ALA A 102 2.23 -5.81 15.50
CA ALA A 102 3.48 -5.17 15.88
C ALA A 102 4.75 -5.97 15.48
N GLU A 103 4.72 -7.31 15.60
CA GLU A 103 5.88 -8.15 15.27
C GLU A 103 6.13 -8.26 13.75
N LEU A 104 5.07 -8.47 12.96
CA LEU A 104 5.16 -8.49 11.49
C LEU A 104 5.60 -7.12 10.97
N LEU A 105 5.07 -6.03 11.51
CA LEU A 105 5.46 -4.67 11.15
C LEU A 105 6.90 -4.38 11.53
N LYS A 106 7.36 -4.82 12.71
CA LYS A 106 8.76 -4.70 13.12
C LYS A 106 9.67 -5.44 12.14
N GLU A 107 9.34 -6.69 11.76
CA GLU A 107 10.11 -7.46 10.79
C GLU A 107 10.15 -6.78 9.42
N LEU A 108 9.01 -6.30 8.90
CA LEU A 108 8.94 -5.60 7.62
C LEU A 108 9.77 -4.31 7.65
N ASN A 109 9.66 -3.52 8.71
CA ASN A 109 10.39 -2.28 8.88
C ASN A 109 11.91 -2.51 9.01
N GLU A 110 12.34 -3.51 9.79
CA GLU A 110 13.75 -3.88 9.90
C GLU A 110 14.33 -4.33 8.55
N LYS A 111 13.58 -5.15 7.80
CA LYS A 111 13.99 -5.60 6.46
C LYS A 111 13.99 -4.49 5.42
N GLN A 112 13.08 -3.52 5.52
CA GLN A 112 13.04 -2.35 4.65
C GLN A 112 14.25 -1.44 4.83
N LYS A 113 14.80 -1.35 6.05
CA LYS A 113 15.99 -0.55 6.39
C LYS A 113 17.32 -1.21 5.98
N LYS A 114 17.35 -2.51 5.69
CA LYS A 114 18.59 -3.20 5.29
C LYS A 114 19.07 -2.72 3.92
N SER A 115 20.30 -2.22 3.86
CA SER A 115 20.97 -1.85 2.62
C SER A 115 21.35 -3.08 1.79
N SER A 116 21.51 -2.91 0.48
CA SER A 116 21.91 -3.99 -0.43
C SER A 116 23.41 -3.97 -0.66
N SER A 117 24.12 -4.97 -0.12
CA SER A 117 25.57 -5.07 -0.29
C SER A 117 25.99 -5.78 -1.58
N TRP A 118 25.09 -6.57 -2.21
CA TRP A 118 25.43 -7.34 -3.41
C TRP A 118 25.88 -6.48 -4.62
N PRO A 119 25.35 -5.26 -4.87
CA PRO A 119 25.81 -4.44 -6.00
C PRO A 119 27.28 -4.01 -5.85
N PHE A 120 27.74 -3.73 -4.62
CA PHE A 120 29.14 -3.41 -4.35
C PHE A 120 30.06 -4.59 -4.61
N ILE A 121 29.63 -5.80 -4.21
CA ILE A 121 30.38 -7.04 -4.46
C ILE A 121 30.45 -7.34 -5.96
N PHE A 122 29.37 -7.08 -6.69
CA PHE A 122 29.32 -7.21 -8.15
C PHE A 122 30.27 -6.22 -8.85
N ILE A 123 30.28 -4.95 -8.42
CA ILE A 123 31.20 -3.94 -8.95
C ILE A 123 32.66 -4.32 -8.63
N LEU A 124 32.94 -4.73 -7.39
CA LEU A 124 34.27 -5.20 -6.97
C LEU A 124 34.72 -6.42 -7.80
N PHE A 125 33.81 -7.35 -8.07
CA PHE A 125 34.07 -8.50 -8.93
C PHE A 125 34.55 -8.07 -10.33
N PHE A 126 33.84 -7.18 -11.00
CA PHE A 126 34.26 -6.68 -12.31
C PHE A 126 35.59 -5.92 -12.26
N ALA A 127 35.81 -5.10 -11.22
CA ALA A 127 37.07 -4.39 -11.04
C ALA A 127 38.25 -5.34 -10.86
N VAL A 128 38.09 -6.41 -10.07
CA VAL A 128 39.12 -7.44 -9.85
C VAL A 128 39.40 -8.22 -11.13
N VAL A 129 38.36 -8.65 -11.86
CA VAL A 129 38.54 -9.36 -13.14
C VAL A 129 39.24 -8.47 -14.16
N PHE A 130 38.88 -7.19 -14.25
CA PHE A 130 39.54 -6.22 -15.11
C PHE A 130 41.01 -6.00 -14.72
N GLY A 131 41.31 -5.85 -13.43
CA GLY A 131 42.68 -5.69 -12.94
C GLY A 131 43.58 -6.89 -13.27
N ILE A 132 43.09 -8.12 -13.05
CA ILE A 132 43.82 -9.36 -13.36
C ILE A 132 44.06 -9.49 -14.86
N HIS A 133 43.09 -9.09 -15.69
CA HIS A 133 43.23 -9.11 -17.15
C HIS A 133 44.36 -8.17 -17.64
N ASN A 134 44.45 -6.95 -17.08
CA ASN A 134 45.49 -5.98 -17.44
C ASN A 134 46.88 -6.35 -16.89
N ALA A 135 46.96 -7.19 -15.85
CA ALA A 135 48.21 -7.64 -15.26
C ALA A 135 48.87 -8.81 -16.03
N GLU A 136 48.36 -9.19 -17.20
CA GLU A 136 48.86 -10.28 -18.05
C GLU A 136 49.01 -11.64 -17.34
N LEU A 137 48.18 -11.87 -16.31
CA LEU A 137 48.17 -13.13 -15.57
C LEU A 137 47.70 -14.30 -16.45
N PRO A 138 48.10 -15.54 -16.12
CA PRO A 138 47.68 -16.71 -16.87
C PRO A 138 46.15 -16.79 -17.01
N LYS A 139 45.66 -17.13 -18.22
CA LYS A 139 44.23 -17.19 -18.52
C LYS A 139 43.42 -18.09 -17.57
N TRP A 140 44.04 -19.12 -17.00
CA TRP A 140 43.41 -20.00 -16.02
C TRP A 140 43.12 -19.28 -14.69
N VAL A 141 43.94 -18.30 -14.28
CA VAL A 141 43.72 -17.47 -13.08
C VAL A 141 42.52 -16.56 -13.31
N VAL A 142 42.43 -15.92 -14.48
CA VAL A 142 41.29 -15.09 -14.88
C VAL A 142 40.00 -15.93 -14.88
N ALA A 143 40.04 -17.14 -15.43
CA ALA A 143 38.89 -18.03 -15.45
C ALA A 143 38.45 -18.45 -14.04
N LEU A 144 39.41 -18.77 -13.16
CA LEU A 144 39.12 -19.16 -11.77
C LEU A 144 38.50 -18.01 -10.98
N THR A 145 39.03 -16.79 -11.10
CA THR A 145 38.48 -15.61 -10.40
C THR A 145 37.12 -15.20 -10.94
N ALA A 146 36.89 -15.35 -12.25
CA ALA A 146 35.58 -15.16 -12.87
C ALA A 146 34.53 -16.10 -12.26
N VAL A 147 34.85 -17.40 -12.11
CA VAL A 147 33.95 -18.40 -11.53
C VAL A 147 33.71 -18.12 -10.04
N LEU A 148 34.77 -17.92 -9.25
CA LEU A 148 34.65 -17.66 -7.81
C LEU A 148 33.88 -16.38 -7.52
N GLY A 149 34.13 -15.31 -8.28
CA GLY A 149 33.43 -14.03 -8.13
C GLY A 149 31.97 -14.08 -8.62
N GLY A 150 31.67 -14.87 -9.65
CA GLY A 150 30.30 -15.17 -10.06
C GLY A 150 29.53 -15.91 -8.97
N VAL A 151 30.13 -16.95 -8.38
CA VAL A 151 29.53 -17.71 -7.28
C VAL A 151 29.35 -16.84 -6.03
N SER A 152 30.35 -16.03 -5.65
CA SER A 152 30.24 -15.16 -4.47
C SER A 152 29.16 -14.08 -4.65
N THR A 153 29.06 -13.48 -5.83
CA THR A 153 27.97 -12.54 -6.18
C THR A 153 26.62 -13.25 -6.06
N TRP A 154 26.48 -14.45 -6.62
CA TRP A 154 25.23 -15.22 -6.56
C TRP A 154 24.84 -15.60 -5.13
N VAL A 155 25.79 -16.03 -4.29
CA VAL A 155 25.55 -16.32 -2.86
C VAL A 155 25.15 -15.05 -2.10
N CYS A 156 25.81 -13.92 -2.35
CA CYS A 156 25.47 -12.65 -1.69
C CYS A 156 24.10 -12.13 -2.14
N TYR A 157 23.77 -12.23 -3.43
CA TYR A 157 22.47 -11.88 -3.97
C TYR A 157 21.35 -12.76 -3.37
N THR A 158 21.55 -14.08 -3.32
CA THR A 158 20.56 -15.00 -2.74
C THR A 158 20.37 -14.77 -1.24
N ARG A 159 21.46 -14.56 -0.49
CA ARG A 159 21.38 -14.22 0.93
C ARG A 159 20.67 -12.88 1.17
N ASP A 160 20.96 -11.86 0.37
CA ASP A 160 20.35 -10.54 0.50
C ASP A 160 18.84 -10.57 0.19
N THR A 161 18.46 -11.24 -0.90
CA THR A 161 17.04 -11.40 -1.28
C THR A 161 16.24 -12.14 -0.22
N LEU A 162 16.81 -13.20 0.38
CA LEU A 162 16.17 -13.93 1.47
C LEU A 162 16.10 -13.11 2.76
N ALA A 163 17.18 -12.41 3.12
CA ALA A 163 17.24 -11.60 4.34
C ALA A 163 16.26 -10.42 4.33
N LYS A 164 15.85 -9.97 3.13
CA LYS A 164 14.94 -8.83 2.93
C LYS A 164 13.51 -9.22 2.61
N THR A 165 13.25 -10.47 2.27
CA THR A 165 11.90 -10.92 1.93
C THR A 165 11.24 -11.53 3.16
N THR A 166 10.04 -11.08 3.50
CA THR A 166 9.15 -11.77 4.44
C THR A 166 8.18 -12.64 3.66
N VAL A 167 7.92 -13.85 4.14
CA VAL A 167 6.98 -14.79 3.51
C VAL A 167 5.79 -14.96 4.44
N LEU A 168 4.60 -14.68 3.92
CA LEU A 168 3.35 -14.76 4.65
C LEU A 168 2.45 -15.79 3.98
N PHE A 169 1.95 -16.74 4.75
CA PHE A 169 1.04 -17.77 4.25
C PHE A 169 -0.31 -17.65 4.96
N TYR A 170 -1.36 -17.62 4.15
CA TYR A 170 -2.73 -17.69 4.62
C TYR A 170 -3.28 -19.09 4.38
N ASP A 171 -3.94 -19.63 5.39
CA ASP A 171 -4.77 -20.82 5.30
C ASP A 171 -6.21 -20.38 5.61
N PHE A 172 -7.11 -20.56 4.65
CA PHE A 172 -8.48 -20.06 4.71
C PHE A 172 -9.41 -21.16 5.20
N ASP A 173 -10.39 -20.79 6.01
CA ASP A 173 -11.65 -21.54 6.04
C ASP A 173 -12.53 -21.11 4.85
N SER A 174 -13.58 -21.88 4.58
CA SER A 174 -14.47 -21.60 3.44
C SER A 174 -15.21 -20.27 3.58
N GLU A 175 -15.44 -19.79 4.80
CA GLU A 175 -16.17 -18.55 5.04
C GLU A 175 -15.31 -17.32 4.73
N MET A 176 -14.07 -17.31 5.21
CA MET A 176 -13.11 -16.24 4.96
C MET A 176 -12.66 -16.20 3.49
N GLU A 177 -12.53 -17.36 2.83
CA GLU A 177 -12.26 -17.42 1.39
C GLU A 177 -13.36 -16.70 0.58
N LEU A 178 -14.63 -16.96 0.90
CA LEU A 178 -15.77 -16.30 0.24
C LEU A 178 -15.84 -14.80 0.54
N ALA A 179 -15.57 -14.39 1.79
CA ALA A 179 -15.56 -12.98 2.18
C ALA A 179 -14.44 -12.22 1.43
N TYR A 180 -13.24 -12.81 1.36
CA TYR A 180 -12.11 -12.19 0.67
C TYR A 180 -12.30 -12.17 -0.86
N ASP A 181 -12.91 -13.20 -1.45
CA ASP A 181 -13.25 -13.22 -2.88
C ASP A 181 -14.22 -12.11 -3.28
N LYS A 182 -15.17 -11.75 -2.40
CA LYS A 182 -16.08 -10.60 -2.61
C LYS A 182 -15.31 -9.29 -2.64
N LEU A 183 -14.40 -9.07 -1.68
CA LEU A 183 -13.54 -7.88 -1.64
C LEU A 183 -12.68 -7.79 -2.91
N PHE A 184 -12.04 -8.91 -3.28
CA PHE A 184 -11.20 -8.98 -4.46
C PHE A 184 -11.98 -8.69 -5.75
N SER A 185 -13.18 -9.27 -5.89
CA SER A 185 -14.05 -9.05 -7.04
C SER A 185 -14.57 -7.62 -7.13
N ALA A 186 -14.87 -6.97 -6.00
CA ALA A 186 -15.26 -5.58 -5.96
C ALA A 186 -14.11 -4.66 -6.36
N ALA A 187 -12.90 -4.92 -5.84
CA ALA A 187 -11.71 -4.19 -6.22
C ALA A 187 -11.34 -4.35 -7.70
N GLU A 188 -11.51 -5.54 -8.27
CA GLU A 188 -11.31 -5.78 -9.71
C GLU A 188 -12.29 -4.97 -10.56
N GLN A 189 -13.53 -4.76 -10.08
CA GLN A 189 -14.49 -3.87 -10.72
C GLN A 189 -14.07 -2.39 -10.59
N MET A 190 -13.62 -1.96 -9.41
CA MET A 190 -13.11 -0.59 -9.21
C MET A 190 -11.89 -0.30 -10.09
N ALA A 191 -10.98 -1.28 -10.26
CA ALA A 191 -9.79 -1.15 -11.10
C ALA A 191 -10.10 -0.99 -12.60
N LYS A 192 -11.34 -1.27 -13.04
CA LYS A 192 -11.80 -1.05 -14.42
C LYS A 192 -12.31 0.37 -14.66
N ALA A 193 -12.42 1.20 -13.63
CA ALA A 193 -12.74 2.62 -13.80
C ALA A 193 -11.69 3.30 -14.67
N ASN A 194 -12.14 4.16 -15.58
CA ASN A 194 -11.28 4.87 -16.52
C ASN A 194 -10.35 5.85 -15.80
N LYS A 195 -10.88 6.57 -14.79
CA LYS A 195 -10.08 7.42 -13.92
C LYS A 195 -10.36 7.12 -12.44
N CYS A 196 -9.28 7.13 -11.66
CA CYS A 196 -9.31 7.10 -10.21
C CYS A 196 -8.40 8.22 -9.72
N TRP A 197 -8.84 8.94 -8.69
CA TRP A 197 -8.09 10.05 -8.12
C TRP A 197 -7.92 9.87 -6.62
N HIS A 198 -6.78 10.30 -6.11
CA HIS A 198 -6.56 10.55 -4.70
C HIS A 198 -6.80 12.03 -4.44
N ILE A 199 -7.59 12.36 -3.42
CA ILE A 199 -7.87 13.74 -3.01
C ILE A 199 -6.89 14.08 -1.88
N SER A 200 -5.87 14.88 -2.19
CA SER A 200 -4.82 15.28 -1.24
C SER A 200 -5.26 16.40 -0.31
N ALA A 201 -6.08 17.33 -0.80
CA ALA A 201 -6.50 18.48 -0.01
C ALA A 201 -7.89 18.99 -0.42
N SER A 202 -8.58 19.65 0.52
CA SER A 202 -9.85 20.31 0.24
C SER A 202 -9.97 21.64 0.98
N GLY A 203 -10.68 22.61 0.40
CA GLY A 203 -10.93 23.92 1.00
C GLY A 203 -12.29 24.46 0.59
N LYS A 204 -12.91 25.27 1.44
CA LYS A 204 -14.23 25.85 1.16
C LYS A 204 -14.09 27.05 0.22
N VAL A 205 -14.98 27.14 -0.76
CA VAL A 205 -15.05 28.28 -1.68
C VAL A 205 -15.83 29.43 -1.02
N LEU A 206 -15.25 30.62 -1.01
CA LEU A 206 -15.85 31.83 -0.44
C LEU A 206 -16.59 32.65 -1.52
N ASP A 207 -16.03 32.75 -2.73
CA ASP A 207 -16.68 33.38 -3.87
C ASP A 207 -16.91 32.38 -5.02
N LYS A 208 -18.15 31.89 -5.07
CA LYS A 208 -18.62 30.89 -6.05
C LYS A 208 -18.55 31.38 -7.49
N LYS A 209 -18.49 32.69 -7.73
CA LYS A 209 -18.50 33.28 -9.08
C LYS A 209 -17.35 32.79 -9.95
N TYR A 210 -16.15 32.69 -9.36
CA TYR A 210 -14.92 32.33 -10.06
C TYR A 210 -14.63 30.82 -10.01
N HIS A 211 -15.47 30.04 -9.35
CA HIS A 211 -15.32 28.60 -9.16
C HIS A 211 -16.53 27.82 -9.68
N ALA A 212 -17.15 28.29 -10.77
CA ALA A 212 -18.26 27.63 -11.45
C ALA A 212 -19.47 27.25 -10.55
N GLY A 213 -19.66 27.94 -9.43
CA GLY A 213 -20.71 27.62 -8.45
C GLY A 213 -20.33 26.59 -7.37
N ALA A 214 -19.11 26.05 -7.39
CA ALA A 214 -18.64 25.02 -6.46
C ALA A 214 -18.68 25.50 -5.00
N SER A 215 -18.99 24.58 -4.08
CA SER A 215 -18.93 24.86 -2.64
C SER A 215 -17.54 24.62 -2.05
N ASN A 216 -16.78 23.67 -2.62
CA ASN A 216 -15.45 23.28 -2.16
C ASN A 216 -14.51 23.18 -3.37
N LEU A 217 -13.26 23.59 -3.17
CA LEU A 217 -12.13 23.33 -4.05
C LEU A 217 -11.40 22.09 -3.53
N ILE A 218 -10.98 21.21 -4.44
CA ILE A 218 -10.22 20.01 -4.10
C ILE A 218 -8.94 19.96 -4.93
N ASP A 219 -7.86 19.49 -4.31
CA ASP A 219 -6.67 19.05 -5.02
C ASP A 219 -6.75 17.53 -5.19
N ARG A 220 -6.63 17.07 -6.44
CA ARG A 220 -6.75 15.66 -6.78
C ARG A 220 -5.61 15.23 -7.70
N LYS A 221 -5.05 14.05 -7.45
CA LYS A 221 -3.97 13.46 -8.24
C LYS A 221 -4.43 12.12 -8.79
N LEU A 222 -4.08 11.82 -10.04
CA LEU A 222 -4.44 10.55 -10.64
C LEU A 222 -3.79 9.40 -9.84
N THR A 223 -4.59 8.40 -9.49
CA THR A 223 -4.14 7.21 -8.80
C THR A 223 -4.64 5.94 -9.49
N SER A 224 -4.19 4.79 -9.01
CA SER A 224 -4.53 3.50 -9.59
C SER A 224 -4.83 2.47 -8.52
N ILE A 225 -5.86 1.67 -8.79
CA ILE A 225 -6.17 0.44 -8.07
C ILE A 225 -5.61 -0.71 -8.90
N LYS A 226 -4.79 -1.56 -8.28
CA LYS A 226 -4.08 -2.65 -8.96
C LYS A 226 -4.18 -3.93 -8.15
N ILE A 227 -4.07 -5.06 -8.82
CA ILE A 227 -3.82 -6.35 -8.17
C ILE A 227 -2.30 -6.53 -8.19
N SER A 228 -1.64 -6.29 -7.06
CA SER A 228 -0.18 -6.34 -6.98
C SER A 228 0.30 -6.89 -5.65
N GLU A 229 1.40 -7.65 -5.69
CA GLU A 229 2.09 -8.13 -4.49
C GLU A 229 2.87 -6.96 -3.87
N PRO A 230 2.82 -6.77 -2.54
CA PRO A 230 3.58 -5.73 -1.87
C PRO A 230 5.10 -5.93 -2.01
N PRO A 231 5.87 -4.84 -1.93
CA PRO A 231 7.33 -4.92 -2.01
C PRO A 231 7.88 -5.72 -0.83
N ARG A 232 8.86 -6.60 -1.11
CA ARG A 232 9.60 -7.39 -0.09
C ARG A 232 8.73 -8.32 0.76
N LEU A 233 7.48 -8.55 0.37
CA LEU A 233 6.57 -9.49 1.03
C LEU A 233 6.03 -10.46 -0.01
N LYS A 234 6.21 -11.77 0.24
CA LYS A 234 5.71 -12.83 -0.62
C LYS A 234 4.56 -13.56 0.05
N THR A 235 3.44 -13.65 -0.64
CA THR A 235 2.23 -14.29 -0.14
C THR A 235 1.60 -15.24 -1.15
N ASN A 236 0.82 -16.21 -0.66
CA ASN A 236 0.10 -17.19 -1.47
C ASN A 236 -1.22 -16.63 -2.01
N VAL A 237 -1.65 -15.47 -1.52
CA VAL A 237 -2.92 -14.82 -1.86
C VAL A 237 -2.67 -13.62 -2.75
N LYS A 238 -3.60 -13.33 -3.66
CA LYS A 238 -3.54 -12.09 -4.44
C LYS A 238 -4.01 -10.94 -3.57
N THR A 239 -3.26 -9.85 -3.55
CA THR A 239 -3.58 -8.64 -2.80
C THR A 239 -4.02 -7.51 -3.74
N VAL A 240 -4.96 -6.70 -3.26
CA VAL A 240 -5.35 -5.46 -3.91
C VAL A 240 -4.49 -4.34 -3.35
N SER A 241 -3.95 -3.49 -4.22
CA SER A 241 -3.16 -2.31 -3.87
C SER A 241 -3.87 -1.05 -4.36
N ILE A 242 -4.11 -0.10 -3.46
CA ILE A 242 -4.61 1.24 -3.77
C ILE A 242 -3.49 2.22 -3.45
N ALA A 243 -3.02 2.97 -4.45
CA ALA A 243 -2.04 4.04 -4.21
C ALA A 243 -2.76 5.30 -3.71
N VAL A 244 -2.22 5.94 -2.69
CA VAL A 244 -2.89 7.03 -1.98
C VAL A 244 -1.83 8.06 -1.57
N GLY A 245 -1.46 8.93 -2.52
CA GLY A 245 -0.36 9.87 -2.35
C GLY A 245 0.99 9.15 -2.18
N ARG A 246 1.66 9.40 -1.04
CA ARG A 246 2.94 8.74 -0.69
C ARG A 246 2.76 7.32 -0.15
N GLN A 247 1.54 6.97 0.24
CA GLN A 247 1.23 5.68 0.85
C GLN A 247 0.62 4.73 -0.18
N THR A 248 0.74 3.43 0.06
CA THR A 248 0.03 2.40 -0.70
C THR A 248 -0.64 1.43 0.26
N LEU A 249 -1.95 1.31 0.13
CA LEU A 249 -2.79 0.41 0.93
C LEU A 249 -2.85 -0.96 0.25
N HIS A 250 -2.34 -1.99 0.91
CA HIS A 250 -2.42 -3.38 0.46
C HIS A 250 -3.44 -4.14 1.31
N PHE A 251 -4.53 -4.57 0.70
CA PHE A 251 -5.63 -5.27 1.35
C PHE A 251 -5.34 -6.78 1.42
N PHE A 252 -5.01 -7.25 2.61
CA PHE A 252 -4.85 -8.67 2.94
C PHE A 252 -6.17 -9.24 3.50
N PRO A 253 -6.29 -10.56 3.70
CA PRO A 253 -7.52 -11.14 4.22
C PRO A 253 -7.85 -10.75 5.68
N ASP A 254 -6.85 -10.42 6.49
CA ASP A 254 -6.99 -10.12 7.91
C ASP A 254 -6.77 -8.64 8.28
N ARG A 255 -6.00 -7.91 7.47
CA ARG A 255 -5.66 -6.49 7.71
C ARG A 255 -5.35 -5.74 6.42
N VAL A 256 -5.20 -4.42 6.54
CA VAL A 256 -4.67 -3.55 5.48
C VAL A 256 -3.26 -3.13 5.86
N LEU A 257 -2.27 -3.47 5.04
CA LEU A 257 -0.89 -2.99 5.22
C LEU A 257 -0.71 -1.64 4.51
N VAL A 258 -0.22 -0.65 5.25
CA VAL A 258 0.04 0.71 4.76
C VAL A 258 1.53 0.86 4.52
N TYR A 259 1.95 0.91 3.26
CA TYR A 259 3.35 1.10 2.88
C TYR A 259 3.65 2.57 2.63
N ASP A 260 4.71 3.08 3.26
CA ASP A 260 5.33 4.39 3.00
C ASP A 260 6.85 4.19 2.78
N THR A 261 7.50 5.23 2.29
CA THR A 261 8.95 5.39 2.22
C THR A 261 9.64 5.19 3.58
N THR A 262 9.01 5.66 4.66
CA THR A 262 9.58 5.61 6.03
C THR A 262 9.37 4.27 6.72
N GLY A 263 8.39 3.47 6.30
CA GLY A 263 8.10 2.17 6.89
C GLY A 263 6.77 1.56 6.43
N VAL A 264 6.35 0.53 7.16
CA VAL A 264 5.10 -0.20 6.96
C VAL A 264 4.28 -0.16 8.26
N GLY A 265 2.98 0.09 8.12
CA GLY A 265 1.96 0.08 9.17
C GLY A 265 0.86 -0.91 8.84
N ALA A 266 -0.04 -1.17 9.78
CA ALA A 266 -1.18 -2.06 9.58
C ALA A 266 -2.43 -1.53 10.28
N VAL A 267 -3.57 -1.71 9.61
CA VAL A 267 -4.90 -1.40 10.12
C VAL A 267 -5.75 -2.66 10.06
N SER A 268 -6.34 -3.06 11.19
CA SER A 268 -7.32 -4.15 11.23
C SER A 268 -8.60 -3.75 10.51
N TYR A 269 -9.29 -4.70 9.89
CA TYR A 269 -10.62 -4.40 9.31
C TYR A 269 -11.66 -4.00 10.35
N GLN A 270 -11.45 -4.34 11.63
CA GLN A 270 -12.33 -3.93 12.72
C GLN A 270 -12.20 -2.42 13.03
N ASP A 271 -11.03 -1.84 12.79
CA ASP A 271 -10.74 -0.42 13.00
C ASP A 271 -10.88 0.43 11.73
N LEU A 272 -10.95 -0.22 10.57
CA LEU A 272 -11.07 0.43 9.28
C LEU A 272 -12.52 0.77 8.98
N VAL A 273 -12.81 2.06 8.94
CA VAL A 273 -14.09 2.61 8.49
C VAL A 273 -13.95 3.01 7.02
N VAL A 274 -14.74 2.37 6.17
CA VAL A 274 -14.89 2.74 4.75
C VAL A 274 -16.26 3.36 4.58
N VAL A 275 -16.31 4.57 4.01
CA VAL A 275 -17.58 5.23 3.68
C VAL A 275 -17.57 5.57 2.21
N VAL A 276 -18.65 5.22 1.52
CA VAL A 276 -18.82 5.49 0.09
C VAL A 276 -19.99 6.44 -0.10
N GLY A 277 -19.83 7.41 -1.00
CA GLY A 277 -20.88 8.36 -1.35
C GLY A 277 -20.74 8.88 -2.77
N ASP A 278 -21.85 9.28 -3.36
CA ASP A 278 -21.84 9.97 -4.64
C ASP A 278 -21.57 11.47 -4.44
N LYS A 279 -20.70 12.03 -5.27
CA LYS A 279 -20.36 13.45 -5.28
C LYS A 279 -20.53 14.04 -6.68
N LYS A 280 -21.25 15.16 -6.74
CA LYS A 280 -21.28 16.02 -7.93
C LYS A 280 -19.97 16.79 -8.01
N PHE A 281 -19.27 16.62 -9.12
CA PHE A 281 -18.01 17.29 -9.41
C PHE A 281 -18.11 18.06 -10.72
N ILE A 282 -17.66 19.30 -10.73
CA ILE A 282 -17.63 20.14 -11.94
C ILE A 282 -16.31 19.84 -12.65
N GLU A 283 -16.40 19.24 -13.84
CA GLU A 283 -15.22 18.80 -14.57
C GLU A 283 -14.77 19.89 -15.55
N GLU A 284 -13.60 20.49 -15.27
CA GLU A 284 -12.98 21.51 -16.13
C GLU A 284 -12.12 20.89 -17.24
N GLU A 285 -11.65 19.67 -17.04
CA GLU A 285 -10.81 18.96 -18.00
C GLU A 285 -11.63 18.01 -18.89
N SER A 286 -10.99 16.91 -19.33
CA SER A 286 -11.64 15.83 -20.07
C SER A 286 -12.47 14.94 -19.15
N VAL A 287 -13.77 14.87 -19.44
CA VAL A 287 -14.70 13.95 -18.79
C VAL A 287 -14.32 12.50 -19.12
N PRO A 288 -14.18 11.60 -18.13
CA PRO A 288 -13.99 10.18 -18.36
C PRO A 288 -15.15 9.58 -19.16
N ALA A 289 -14.86 8.64 -20.07
CA ALA A 289 -15.89 8.03 -20.92
C ALA A 289 -16.95 7.23 -20.16
N ASP A 290 -16.65 6.81 -18.92
CA ASP A 290 -17.52 6.04 -18.03
C ASP A 290 -18.20 6.90 -16.96
N ALA A 291 -17.96 8.21 -16.96
CA ALA A 291 -18.57 9.15 -16.03
C ALA A 291 -20.01 9.48 -16.41
N LEU A 292 -20.89 9.58 -15.40
CA LEU A 292 -22.26 10.03 -15.60
C LEU A 292 -22.35 11.55 -15.49
N ILE A 293 -22.65 12.24 -16.60
CA ILE A 293 -22.94 13.67 -16.59
C ILE A 293 -24.39 13.85 -16.11
N VAL A 294 -24.58 14.53 -14.97
CA VAL A 294 -25.89 14.74 -14.35
C VAL A 294 -26.46 16.13 -14.60
N ASP A 295 -25.60 17.11 -14.85
CA ASP A 295 -26.00 18.50 -15.06
C ASP A 295 -24.88 19.27 -15.77
N LYS A 296 -25.08 20.57 -16.00
CA LYS A 296 -24.07 21.50 -16.51
C LYS A 296 -24.08 22.80 -15.72
N THR A 297 -22.92 23.42 -15.59
CA THR A 297 -22.76 24.78 -15.03
C THR A 297 -21.97 25.64 -16.00
N TRP A 298 -21.77 26.90 -15.67
CA TRP A 298 -20.93 27.83 -16.43
C TRP A 298 -19.63 28.09 -15.67
N LYS A 299 -18.52 28.24 -16.38
CA LYS A 299 -17.22 28.58 -15.78
C LYS A 299 -17.30 29.81 -14.85
N TYR A 300 -18.06 30.82 -15.27
CA TYR A 300 -18.39 31.99 -14.47
C TYR A 300 -19.90 32.12 -14.27
N VAL A 301 -20.35 32.02 -13.02
CA VAL A 301 -21.77 32.08 -12.66
C VAL A 301 -22.19 33.44 -12.10
N ASN A 302 -23.40 33.88 -12.42
CA ASN A 302 -24.04 35.01 -11.76
C ASN A 302 -24.67 34.59 -10.42
N LYS A 303 -25.24 35.54 -9.66
CA LYS A 303 -25.87 35.26 -8.35
C LYS A 303 -27.03 34.24 -8.41
N SER A 304 -27.64 34.06 -9.58
CA SER A 304 -28.74 33.13 -9.82
C SER A 304 -28.29 31.77 -10.35
N GLY A 305 -26.97 31.54 -10.51
CA GLY A 305 -26.39 30.30 -11.04
C GLY A 305 -26.34 30.20 -12.58
N GLY A 306 -26.84 31.20 -13.30
CA GLY A 306 -26.77 31.26 -14.77
C GLY A 306 -25.44 31.86 -15.27
N PRO A 307 -25.24 31.95 -16.61
CA PRO A 307 -24.01 32.49 -17.18
C PRO A 307 -23.82 33.98 -16.83
N ASP A 308 -22.65 34.35 -16.32
CA ASP A 308 -22.22 35.74 -16.28
C ASP A 308 -21.71 36.18 -17.66
N ARG A 309 -22.53 36.97 -18.37
CA ARG A 309 -22.26 37.45 -19.75
C ARG A 309 -21.16 38.51 -19.83
N ARG A 310 -20.61 38.98 -18.71
CA ARG A 310 -19.51 39.96 -18.69
C ARG A 310 -18.17 39.32 -19.02
N PHE A 311 -18.05 38.00 -18.85
CA PHE A 311 -16.85 37.25 -19.19
C PHE A 311 -16.92 36.76 -20.63
N LYS A 312 -15.90 37.09 -21.42
CA LYS A 312 -15.82 36.70 -22.84
C LYS A 312 -15.54 35.20 -23.02
N ASP A 313 -14.82 34.59 -22.09
CA ASP A 313 -14.50 33.15 -22.06
C ASP A 313 -15.31 32.44 -20.99
N ASN A 314 -16.64 32.37 -21.18
CA ASN A 314 -17.55 31.69 -20.25
C ASN A 314 -18.22 30.51 -20.95
N HIS A 315 -17.59 29.34 -20.91
CA HIS A 315 -18.11 28.11 -21.49
C HIS A 315 -18.85 27.26 -20.46
N GLU A 316 -19.68 26.34 -20.95
CA GLU A 316 -20.37 25.34 -20.12
C GLU A 316 -19.39 24.27 -19.64
N LEU A 317 -19.49 23.92 -18.36
CA LEU A 317 -18.75 22.86 -17.70
C LEU A 317 -19.70 21.73 -17.31
N PRO A 318 -19.41 20.47 -17.65
CA PRO A 318 -20.23 19.34 -17.23
C PRO A 318 -20.09 19.08 -15.72
N ILE A 319 -21.22 18.79 -15.08
CA ILE A 319 -21.26 18.27 -13.71
C ILE A 319 -21.37 16.75 -13.79
N CYS A 320 -20.30 16.07 -13.41
CA CYS A 320 -20.22 14.62 -13.38
C CYS A 320 -20.57 14.10 -11.98
N LEU A 321 -21.15 12.91 -11.91
CA LEU A 321 -21.38 12.20 -10.66
C LEU A 321 -20.29 11.14 -10.49
N TYR A 322 -19.38 11.40 -9.56
CA TYR A 322 -18.30 10.51 -9.19
C TYR A 322 -18.61 9.82 -7.86
N GLN A 323 -17.98 8.67 -7.63
CA GLN A 323 -18.10 7.95 -6.37
C GLN A 323 -16.87 8.23 -5.51
N GLU A 324 -17.08 8.87 -4.37
CA GLU A 324 -16.06 9.12 -3.34
C GLU A 324 -16.04 7.96 -2.35
N MET A 325 -14.83 7.56 -1.94
CA MET A 325 -14.59 6.54 -0.93
C MET A 325 -13.54 7.06 0.06
N SER A 326 -13.93 7.18 1.33
CA SER A 326 -13.02 7.56 2.41
C SER A 326 -12.60 6.34 3.23
N PHE A 327 -11.33 6.24 3.57
CA PHE A 327 -10.75 5.27 4.48
C PHE A 327 -10.32 5.99 5.75
N THR A 328 -10.94 5.68 6.88
CA THR A 328 -10.56 6.24 8.18
C THR A 328 -10.29 5.13 9.20
N SER A 329 -9.40 5.38 10.16
CA SER A 329 -9.16 4.46 11.29
C SER A 329 -8.80 5.23 12.55
N GLN A 330 -9.02 4.61 13.71
CA GLN A 330 -8.59 5.17 14.99
C GLN A 330 -7.06 5.30 15.10
N SER A 331 -6.32 4.41 14.42
CA SER A 331 -4.86 4.43 14.33
C SER A 331 -4.30 5.57 13.48
N GLY A 332 -5.14 6.37 12.84
CA GLY A 332 -4.75 7.59 12.13
C GLY A 332 -4.69 7.51 10.60
N LEU A 333 -5.12 6.39 9.99
CA LEU A 333 -5.41 6.37 8.55
C LEU A 333 -6.56 7.36 8.26
N ASN A 334 -6.37 8.27 7.31
CA ASN A 334 -7.39 9.20 6.85
C ASN A 334 -7.12 9.55 5.38
N GLU A 335 -7.75 8.81 4.48
CA GLU A 335 -7.53 8.93 3.05
C GLU A 335 -8.84 9.02 2.27
N LEU A 336 -8.81 9.74 1.14
CA LEU A 336 -9.97 9.94 0.29
C LEU A 336 -9.63 9.67 -1.17
N ILE A 337 -10.39 8.78 -1.81
CA ILE A 337 -10.28 8.51 -3.24
C ILE A 337 -11.61 8.81 -3.94
N GLN A 338 -11.53 9.04 -5.25
CA GLN A 338 -12.67 9.29 -6.11
C GLN A 338 -12.57 8.42 -7.38
N LEU A 339 -13.68 7.82 -7.79
CA LEU A 339 -13.79 6.96 -8.96
C LEU A 339 -14.74 7.58 -9.99
N SER A 340 -14.41 7.44 -11.27
CA SER A 340 -15.28 7.90 -12.36
C SER A 340 -16.56 7.06 -12.49
N THR A 341 -16.50 5.77 -12.12
CA THR A 341 -17.64 4.84 -12.13
C THR A 341 -18.39 4.79 -10.79
N ARG A 342 -19.66 4.38 -10.83
CA ARG A 342 -20.52 4.16 -9.65
C ARG A 342 -20.87 2.69 -9.45
N GLY A 343 -20.99 2.27 -8.19
CA GLY A 343 -21.44 0.94 -7.77
C GLY A 343 -20.34 0.01 -7.25
N PRO A 344 -19.17 -0.17 -7.94
CA PRO A 344 -18.10 -1.03 -7.45
C PRO A 344 -17.59 -0.68 -6.05
N ALA A 345 -17.54 0.61 -5.70
CA ALA A 345 -17.07 1.04 -4.40
C ALA A 345 -18.02 0.66 -3.25
N GLU A 346 -19.34 0.71 -3.44
CA GLU A 346 -20.32 0.24 -2.43
C GLU A 346 -20.17 -1.26 -2.16
N LYS A 347 -19.93 -2.06 -3.22
CA LYS A 347 -19.65 -3.50 -3.06
C LYS A 347 -18.35 -3.74 -2.28
N PHE A 348 -17.36 -2.88 -2.47
CA PHE A 348 -16.09 -2.96 -1.77
C PHE A 348 -16.26 -2.64 -0.29
N GLU A 349 -16.97 -1.56 0.05
CA GLU A 349 -17.35 -1.21 1.43
C GLU A 349 -18.08 -2.36 2.12
N ALA A 350 -19.13 -2.91 1.48
CA ALA A 350 -19.87 -4.04 2.01
C ALA A 350 -18.97 -5.28 2.24
N SER A 351 -17.98 -5.49 1.37
CA SER A 351 -17.03 -6.61 1.51
C SER A 351 -16.02 -6.39 2.64
N VAL A 352 -15.56 -5.15 2.85
CA VAL A 352 -14.72 -4.78 4.00
C VAL A 352 -15.47 -5.00 5.32
N ASN A 353 -16.72 -4.56 5.41
CA ASN A 353 -17.57 -4.78 6.58
C ASN A 353 -17.84 -6.28 6.81
N CYS A 354 -17.99 -7.06 5.75
CA CYS A 354 -18.12 -8.52 5.83
C CYS A 354 -16.85 -9.16 6.41
N LEU A 355 -15.66 -8.73 5.99
CA LEU A 355 -14.39 -9.24 6.54
C LEU A 355 -14.23 -8.85 8.01
N ALA A 356 -14.54 -7.60 8.37
CA ALA A 356 -14.51 -7.14 9.76
C ALA A 356 -15.39 -8.00 10.68
N ALA A 357 -16.53 -8.50 10.18
CA ALA A 357 -17.46 -9.34 10.92
C ALA A 357 -17.02 -10.81 11.02
N VAL A 358 -16.38 -11.35 9.98
CA VAL A 358 -15.88 -12.74 9.94
C VAL A 358 -14.63 -12.92 10.79
N LEU A 359 -13.82 -11.86 10.95
CA LEU A 359 -12.63 -11.91 11.78
C LEU A 359 -13.01 -12.06 13.26
N PRO A 360 -12.34 -12.97 14.01
CA PRO A 360 -12.56 -13.09 15.44
C PRO A 360 -12.24 -11.76 16.12
N ARG A 361 -13.11 -11.33 17.04
CA ARG A 361 -12.84 -10.14 17.87
C ARG A 361 -11.57 -10.39 18.68
N GLU A 362 -10.59 -9.50 18.52
CA GLU A 362 -9.35 -9.58 19.27
C GLU A 362 -9.67 -9.30 20.74
N ILE A 363 -9.52 -10.32 21.60
CA ILE A 363 -9.66 -10.14 23.04
C ILE A 363 -8.36 -9.48 23.51
N GLU A 364 -8.45 -8.22 23.96
CA GLU A 364 -7.37 -7.53 24.66
C GLU A 364 -6.82 -8.46 25.76
N SER A 365 -5.58 -8.91 25.60
CA SER A 365 -4.88 -9.79 26.55
C SER A 365 -4.75 -9.17 27.96
N ASP A 366 -4.98 -7.87 28.10
CA ASP A 366 -4.92 -7.13 29.37
C ASP A 366 -6.10 -7.43 30.31
N LYS A 367 -7.18 -8.08 29.86
CA LYS A 367 -8.33 -8.43 30.71
C LYS A 367 -8.33 -9.86 31.26
N ILE A 368 -7.34 -10.69 30.90
CA ILE A 368 -7.25 -12.09 31.38
C ILE A 368 -6.34 -12.20 32.63
N ALA A 369 -5.65 -11.13 33.01
CA ALA A 369 -4.73 -11.09 34.16
C ALA A 369 -5.29 -10.34 35.39
N ALA A 370 -6.63 -10.28 35.55
CA ALA A 370 -7.28 -9.71 36.73
C ALA A 370 -8.01 -10.77 37.55
#